data_AF-A0A6A6M1I0-F1
#
_entry.id   AF-A0A6A6M1I0-F1
#
_cell.length_a   1.000
_cell.length_b   1.000
_cell.length_c   1.000
_cell.angle_alpha   90.00
_cell.angle_beta   90.00
_cell.angle_gamma   90.00
#
_symmetry.space_group_name_H-M   'P 1'
#
loop_
_entity.id
_entity.type
_entity.pdbx_description
1 polymer ?
#
loop_
_entity_poly.entity_id
_entity_poly.type
_entity_poly.pdbx_seq_one_letter_code
_entity_poly.pdbx_strand_id
1 'polypeptide(L)'
;MADINELRNARYMLFESHISLEDADVESNPLVKMLKSEQQQLLQLMKSQEIYEKQGRPFALSSETSHDRQRFAARGDVESLRLFATPRMDKYLKQAKSFDEDPSKPLPSVDEDEKEELAANPLAPIAGAISFYLQLAMKP
;
A
#
# COMPACT_ATOMS: atom_id res chain seq x y z
N MET A 1 18.45 10.32 -7.64
CA MET A 1 18.80 10.28 -9.09
C MET A 1 17.85 11.14 -9.91
N ALA A 2 16.54 10.87 -9.93
CA ALA A 2 15.60 11.74 -10.65
C ALA A 2 15.55 13.19 -10.10
N ASP A 3 15.69 13.36 -8.78
CA ASP A 3 15.80 14.67 -8.10
C ASP A 3 17.06 15.49 -8.45
N ILE A 4 18.08 14.88 -9.09
CA ILE A 4 19.30 15.57 -9.55
C ILE A 4 19.35 15.68 -11.08
N ASN A 5 18.18 15.73 -11.72
CA ASN A 5 18.00 15.79 -13.19
C ASN A 5 18.49 14.56 -13.96
N GLU A 6 18.73 13.43 -13.28
CA GLU A 6 19.05 12.15 -13.92
C GLU A 6 17.83 11.26 -14.08
N LEU A 7 16.70 11.82 -14.56
CA LEU A 7 15.45 11.09 -14.70
C LEU A 7 15.58 9.86 -15.60
N ARG A 8 16.36 9.97 -16.69
CA ARG A 8 16.57 8.87 -17.64
C ARG A 8 17.23 7.66 -16.97
N ASN A 9 18.29 7.90 -16.18
CA ASN A 9 18.99 6.85 -15.45
C ASN A 9 18.09 6.24 -14.38
N ALA A 10 17.40 7.08 -13.61
CA ALA A 10 16.46 6.63 -12.58
C ALA A 10 15.34 5.75 -13.17
N ARG A 11 14.78 6.17 -14.31
CA ARG A 11 13.74 5.41 -15.02
C ARG A 11 14.28 4.08 -15.58
N TYR A 12 15.51 4.08 -16.11
CA TYR A 12 16.16 2.86 -16.58
C TYR A 12 16.35 1.86 -15.45
N MET A 13 16.90 2.29 -14.30
CA MET A 13 17.06 1.41 -13.14
C MET A 13 15.74 0.87 -12.60
N LEU A 14 14.70 1.72 -12.54
CA LEU A 14 13.37 1.27 -12.13
C LEU A 14 12.81 0.22 -13.12
N PHE A 15 13.03 0.40 -14.42
CA PHE A 15 12.59 -0.55 -15.43
C PHE A 15 13.32 -1.90 -15.33
N GLU A 16 14.64 -1.90 -15.15
CA GLU A 16 15.41 -3.12 -14.92
C GLU A 16 14.94 -3.87 -13.67
N SER A 17 14.64 -3.12 -12.59
CA SER A 17 14.06 -3.71 -11.37
C SER A 17 12.67 -4.31 -11.60
N HIS A 18 11.89 -3.73 -12.50
CA HIS A 18 10.56 -4.22 -12.86
C HIS A 18 10.63 -5.53 -13.63
N ILE A 19 11.53 -5.63 -14.62
CA ILE A 19 11.79 -6.87 -15.37
C ILE A 19 12.25 -7.96 -14.40
N SER A 20 13.20 -7.65 -13.53
CA SER A 20 13.71 -8.62 -12.54
C SER A 20 12.60 -9.15 -11.63
N LEU A 21 11.61 -8.31 -11.30
CA LEU A 21 10.44 -8.69 -10.51
C LEU A 21 9.42 -9.47 -11.33
N GLU A 22 9.31 -9.19 -12.63
CA GLU A 22 8.46 -9.90 -13.57
C GLU A 22 8.92 -11.36 -13.75
N ASP A 23 10.24 -11.56 -13.91
CA ASP A 23 10.90 -12.85 -14.07
C ASP A 23 10.89 -13.73 -12.80
N ALA A 24 10.62 -13.13 -11.64
CA ALA A 24 10.52 -13.88 -10.41
C ALA A 24 9.20 -14.68 -10.37
N ASP A 25 9.30 -16.01 -10.20
CA ASP A 25 8.18 -16.96 -10.10
C ASP A 25 7.43 -16.83 -8.76
N VAL A 26 6.80 -15.67 -8.56
CA VAL A 26 6.06 -15.29 -7.35
C VAL A 26 4.68 -14.74 -7.69
N GLU A 27 4.15 -15.09 -8.87
CA GLU A 27 2.87 -14.57 -9.39
C GLU A 27 1.69 -14.77 -8.43
N SER A 28 1.76 -15.80 -7.57
CA SER A 28 0.74 -16.09 -6.57
C SER A 28 0.77 -15.17 -5.34
N ASN A 29 1.84 -14.39 -5.13
CA ASN A 29 1.95 -13.52 -3.97
C ASN A 29 1.29 -12.15 -4.22
N PRO A 30 0.20 -11.80 -3.49
CA PRO A 30 -0.50 -10.54 -3.68
C PRO A 30 0.37 -9.30 -3.41
N LEU A 31 1.37 -9.40 -2.54
CA LEU A 31 2.29 -8.30 -2.25
C LEU A 31 3.20 -8.01 -3.44
N VAL A 32 3.69 -9.07 -4.10
CA VAL A 32 4.52 -8.94 -5.30
C VAL A 32 3.71 -8.32 -6.44
N LYS A 33 2.45 -8.74 -6.61
CA LYS A 33 1.54 -8.15 -7.59
C LYS A 33 1.33 -6.65 -7.34
N MET A 34 1.09 -6.26 -6.09
CA MET A 34 0.92 -4.84 -5.73
C MET A 34 2.21 -4.03 -5.94
N LEU A 35 3.38 -4.60 -5.62
CA LEU A 35 4.67 -3.96 -5.88
C LEU A 35 4.92 -3.76 -7.37
N LYS A 36 4.59 -4.75 -8.21
CA LYS A 36 4.64 -4.63 -9.69
C LYS A 36 3.78 -3.46 -10.17
N SER A 37 2.54 -3.36 -9.69
CA SER A 37 1.64 -2.26 -10.03
C SER A 37 2.16 -0.89 -9.55
N GLU A 38 2.80 -0.83 -8.38
CA GLU A 38 3.41 0.40 -7.87
C GLU A 38 4.59 0.87 -8.74
N GLN A 39 5.49 -0.04 -9.11
CA GLN A 39 6.61 0.27 -10.01
C GLN A 39 6.11 0.72 -11.39
N GLN A 40 5.07 0.06 -11.92
CA GLN A 40 4.46 0.44 -13.20
C GLN A 40 3.87 1.85 -13.14
N GLN A 41 3.17 2.21 -12.05
CA GLN A 41 2.64 3.55 -11.86
C GLN A 41 3.76 4.59 -11.78
N LEU A 42 4.83 4.33 -11.02
CA LEU A 42 5.96 5.24 -10.93
C LEU A 42 6.66 5.42 -12.29
N LEU A 43 6.83 4.35 -13.08
CA LEU A 43 7.35 4.42 -14.46
C LEU A 43 6.49 5.33 -15.36
N GLN A 44 5.16 5.33 -15.18
CA GLN A 44 4.27 6.24 -15.91
C GLN A 44 4.44 7.69 -15.47
N LEU A 45 4.64 7.92 -14.17
CA LEU A 45 4.86 9.24 -13.60
C LEU A 45 6.27 9.79 -13.88
N MET A 46 7.20 8.95 -14.35
CA MET A 46 8.56 9.33 -14.76
C MET A 46 8.71 9.56 -16.27
N LYS A 47 7.61 9.68 -17.03
CA LYS A 47 7.66 9.87 -18.50
C LYS A 47 8.37 11.16 -18.93
N SER A 48 8.23 12.24 -18.17
CA SER A 48 8.92 13.51 -18.39
C SER A 48 9.29 14.13 -17.04
N GLN A 49 10.25 15.06 -17.07
CA GLN A 49 10.70 15.77 -15.86
C GLN A 49 9.56 16.53 -15.20
N GLU A 50 8.71 17.19 -16.00
CA GLU A 50 7.56 17.94 -15.48
C GLU A 50 6.54 17.05 -14.76
N ILE A 51 6.21 15.88 -15.34
CA ILE A 51 5.27 14.93 -14.72
C ILE A 51 5.89 14.36 -13.43
N TYR A 52 7.18 14.05 -13.46
CA TYR A 52 7.88 13.57 -12.29
C TYR A 52 7.85 14.60 -11.17
N GLU A 53 8.23 15.85 -11.43
CA GLU A 53 8.27 16.89 -10.40
C GLU A 53 6.89 17.16 -9.79
N LYS A 54 5.83 17.21 -10.61
CA LYS A 54 4.47 17.50 -10.16
C LYS A 54 3.79 16.34 -9.45
N GLN A 55 3.99 15.10 -9.93
CA GLN A 55 3.21 13.94 -9.49
C GLN A 55 4.10 12.76 -9.09
N GLY A 56 5.12 12.45 -9.88
CA GLY A 56 5.99 11.29 -9.63
C GLY A 56 6.82 11.38 -8.36
N ARG A 57 7.30 12.57 -8.00
CA ARG A 57 8.11 12.82 -6.81
C ARG A 57 7.29 12.69 -5.53
N PRO A 58 6.12 13.35 -5.38
CA PRO A 58 5.21 13.07 -4.26
C PRO A 58 4.83 11.59 -4.14
N PHE A 59 4.55 10.93 -5.28
CA PHE A 59 4.24 9.50 -5.30
C PHE A 59 5.41 8.65 -4.77
N ALA A 60 6.63 8.89 -5.27
CA ALA A 60 7.82 8.17 -4.83
C ALA A 60 8.10 8.34 -3.32
N LEU A 61 7.97 9.57 -2.79
CA LEU A 61 8.12 9.85 -1.36
C LEU A 61 7.05 9.15 -0.51
N SER A 62 5.81 9.11 -0.99
CA SER A 62 4.74 8.37 -0.33
C SER A 62 5.03 6.87 -0.34
N SER A 63 5.51 6.32 -1.46
CA SER A 63 5.88 4.91 -1.57
C SER A 63 7.02 4.54 -0.62
N GLU A 64 8.10 5.33 -0.60
CA GLU A 64 9.21 5.17 0.34
C GLU A 64 8.71 5.16 1.80
N THR A 65 7.96 6.19 2.17
CA THR A 65 7.37 6.31 3.51
C THR A 65 6.51 5.10 3.87
N SER A 66 5.75 4.59 2.91
CA SER A 66 4.83 3.46 3.11
C SER A 66 5.60 2.18 3.40
N HIS A 67 6.64 1.89 2.63
CA HIS A 67 7.50 0.72 2.81
C HIS A 67 8.33 0.81 4.08
N ASP A 68 8.97 1.95 4.36
CA ASP A 68 9.82 2.16 5.55
C ASP A 68 9.07 1.91 6.86
N ARG A 69 7.81 2.35 6.91
CA ARG A 69 6.96 2.20 8.10
C ARG A 69 6.16 0.91 8.09
N GLN A 70 6.10 0.22 6.95
CA GLN A 70 5.15 -0.86 6.67
C GLN A 70 3.71 -0.41 6.99
N ARG A 71 3.37 0.81 6.59
CA ARG A 71 2.07 1.46 6.84
C ARG A 71 1.55 2.12 5.57
N PHE A 72 0.24 2.17 5.42
CA PHE A 72 -0.36 2.87 4.30
C PHE A 72 0.02 4.36 4.30
N ALA A 73 0.36 4.88 3.12
CA ALA A 73 0.53 6.30 2.85
C ALA A 73 -0.29 6.68 1.61
N ALA A 74 -0.88 7.88 1.61
CA ALA A 74 -1.78 8.32 0.55
C ALA A 74 -1.02 8.65 -0.73
N ARG A 75 -1.42 8.04 -1.85
CA ARG A 75 -0.75 8.16 -3.17
C ARG A 75 -1.56 8.97 -4.19
N GLY A 76 -2.35 9.94 -3.73
CA GLY A 76 -3.30 10.68 -4.57
C GLY A 76 -4.47 9.79 -5.04
N ASP A 77 -4.89 9.95 -6.30
CA ASP A 77 -6.08 9.30 -6.86
C ASP A 77 -5.89 7.81 -7.22
N VAL A 78 -4.74 7.21 -6.89
CA VAL A 78 -4.47 5.81 -7.22
C VAL A 78 -5.07 4.88 -6.15
N GLU A 79 -6.37 4.64 -6.25
CA GLU A 79 -7.11 3.81 -5.29
C GLU A 79 -6.76 2.33 -5.33
N SER A 80 -6.20 1.83 -6.43
CA SER A 80 -5.81 0.43 -6.57
C SER A 80 -4.53 0.06 -5.81
N LEU A 81 -3.70 1.06 -5.44
CA LEU A 81 -2.40 0.86 -4.80
C LEU A 81 -2.46 1.11 -3.29
N ARG A 82 -3.05 0.15 -2.57
CA ARG A 82 -3.28 0.22 -1.12
C ARG A 82 -2.40 -0.72 -0.31
N LEU A 83 -1.12 -0.83 -0.70
CA LEU A 83 -0.11 -1.54 0.09
C LEU A 83 -0.14 -1.08 1.55
N PHE A 84 -0.13 -2.06 2.47
CA PHE A 84 -0.21 -1.87 3.92
C PHE A 84 -1.49 -1.21 4.45
N ALA A 85 -2.55 -1.08 3.64
CA ALA A 85 -3.87 -0.71 4.14
C ALA A 85 -4.42 -1.84 4.99
N THR A 86 -5.04 -1.47 6.11
CA THR A 86 -5.72 -2.43 6.99
C THR A 86 -7.19 -2.57 6.56
N PRO A 87 -7.84 -3.71 6.85
CA PRO A 87 -9.27 -3.88 6.61
C PRO A 87 -10.12 -2.74 7.17
N ARG A 88 -9.79 -2.26 8.38
CA ARG A 88 -10.47 -1.14 9.03
C ARG A 88 -10.33 0.17 8.27
N MET A 89 -9.14 0.44 7.72
CA MET A 89 -8.92 1.62 6.87
C MET A 89 -9.74 1.57 5.58
N ASP A 90 -9.86 0.40 4.96
CA ASP A 90 -10.70 0.23 3.76
C ASP A 90 -12.18 0.35 4.09
N LYS A 91 -12.60 -0.08 5.28
CA LYS A 91 -13.97 0.12 5.77
C LYS A 91 -14.29 1.60 5.93
N TYR A 92 -13.42 2.36 6.59
CA TYR A 92 -13.59 3.82 6.72
C TYR A 92 -13.63 4.53 5.37
N LEU A 93 -12.83 4.10 4.39
CA LEU A 93 -12.89 4.65 3.04
C LEU A 93 -14.25 4.37 2.38
N LYS A 94 -14.79 3.16 2.50
CA LYS A 94 -16.11 2.81 1.96
C LYS A 94 -17.22 3.61 2.63
N GLN A 95 -17.15 3.78 3.95
CA GLN A 95 -18.11 4.58 4.71
C GLN A 95 -18.09 6.05 4.26
N ALA A 96 -16.90 6.65 4.11
CA ALA A 96 -16.75 8.01 3.60
C ALA A 96 -17.38 8.17 2.21
N LYS A 97 -17.07 7.26 1.27
CA LYS A 97 -17.68 7.26 -0.07
C LYS A 97 -19.20 7.12 -0.02
N SER A 98 -19.71 6.25 0.85
CA SER A 98 -21.15 6.02 0.96
C SER A 98 -21.91 7.26 1.46
N PHE A 99 -21.25 8.08 2.30
CA PHE A 99 -21.77 9.33 2.83
C PHE A 99 -21.69 10.45 1.78
N ASP A 100 -20.59 10.52 1.02
CA ASP A 100 -20.46 11.45 -0.10
C ASP A 100 -21.54 11.20 -1.17
N GLU A 101 -21.90 9.94 -1.42
CA GLU A 101 -23.02 9.56 -2.31
C GLU A 101 -24.40 9.91 -1.74
N ASP A 102 -24.61 9.68 -0.45
CA ASP A 102 -25.87 9.94 0.24
C ASP A 102 -25.64 10.32 1.71
N PRO A 103 -25.68 11.63 2.02
CA PRO A 103 -25.47 12.13 3.37
C PRO A 103 -26.58 11.75 4.37
N SER A 104 -27.71 11.21 3.89
CA SER A 104 -28.83 10.82 4.75
C SER A 104 -28.67 9.42 5.34
N LYS A 105 -27.68 8.64 4.89
CA LYS A 105 -27.36 7.32 5.45
C LYS A 105 -27.00 7.43 6.94
N PRO A 106 -27.44 6.47 7.77
CA PRO A 106 -27.07 6.45 9.18
C PRO A 106 -25.55 6.33 9.32
N LEU A 107 -25.00 7.04 10.31
CA LEU A 107 -23.59 6.95 10.61
C LEU A 107 -23.27 5.52 11.07
N PRO A 108 -22.27 4.86 10.46
CA PRO A 108 -21.84 3.55 10.89
C PRO A 108 -21.27 3.61 12.32
N SER A 109 -21.51 2.55 13.11
CA SER A 109 -21.03 2.46 14.48
C SER A 109 -19.71 1.70 14.57
N VAL A 110 -18.77 2.26 15.33
CA VAL A 110 -17.48 1.61 15.62
C VAL A 110 -17.66 0.25 16.29
N ASP A 111 -18.65 0.12 17.18
CA ASP A 111 -18.92 -1.13 17.90
C ASP A 111 -19.42 -2.24 16.97
N GLU A 112 -20.15 -1.88 15.91
CA GLU A 112 -20.59 -2.84 14.89
C GLU A 112 -19.42 -3.24 13.98
N ASP A 113 -18.56 -2.27 13.64
CA ASP A 113 -17.36 -2.53 12.86
C ASP A 113 -16.41 -3.53 13.54
N GLU A 114 -16.20 -3.37 14.84
CA GLU A 114 -15.33 -4.26 15.62
C GLU A 114 -15.89 -5.67 15.74
N LYS A 115 -17.22 -5.81 15.87
CA LYS A 115 -17.87 -7.14 15.89
C LYS A 115 -17.68 -7.88 14.57
N GLU A 116 -17.83 -7.18 13.45
CA GLU A 116 -17.61 -7.77 12.13
C GLU A 116 -16.14 -8.16 11.90
N GLU A 117 -15.19 -7.34 12.32
CA GLU A 117 -13.76 -7.63 12.22
C GLU A 117 -13.36 -8.86 13.05
N LEU A 118 -13.88 -8.96 14.29
CA LEU A 118 -13.65 -10.11 15.16
C LEU A 118 -14.30 -11.38 14.62
N ALA A 119 -15.47 -11.28 14.01
CA ALA A 119 -16.11 -12.42 13.34
C ALA A 119 -15.30 -12.91 12.13
N ALA A 120 -14.71 -11.98 11.37
CA ALA A 120 -13.89 -12.30 10.20
C ALA A 120 -12.49 -12.85 10.57
N ASN A 121 -11.89 -12.37 11.65
CA ASN A 121 -10.60 -12.85 12.15
C ASN A 121 -10.57 -12.90 13.69
N PRO A 122 -11.10 -13.98 14.30
CA PRO A 122 -11.20 -14.08 15.76
C PRO A 122 -9.85 -14.16 16.47
N LEU A 123 -8.78 -14.51 15.74
CA LEU A 123 -7.43 -14.64 16.29
C LEU A 123 -6.65 -13.31 16.22
N ALA A 124 -7.12 -12.30 15.49
CA ALA A 124 -6.42 -11.03 15.31
C ALA A 124 -5.96 -10.38 16.64
N PRO A 125 -6.78 -10.34 17.72
CA PRO A 125 -6.38 -9.69 18.97
C PRO A 125 -5.24 -10.41 19.71
N ILE A 126 -5.07 -11.71 19.49
CA ILE A 126 -4.10 -12.54 20.22
C ILE A 126 -2.90 -12.99 19.37
N ALA A 127 -2.96 -12.81 18.05
CA ALA A 127 -1.93 -13.26 17.11
C ALA A 127 -0.54 -12.70 17.45
N GLY A 128 -0.44 -11.41 17.80
CA GLY A 128 0.84 -10.79 18.17
C GLY A 128 1.47 -11.38 19.43
N ALA A 129 0.65 -11.68 20.45
CA ALA A 129 1.11 -12.33 21.67
C ALA A 129 1.59 -13.76 21.38
N ILE A 130 0.85 -14.52 20.58
CA ILE A 130 1.25 -15.87 20.14
C ILE A 130 2.60 -15.81 19.41
N SER A 131 2.76 -14.91 18.43
CA SER A 131 4.02 -14.75 17.70
C SER A 131 5.19 -14.40 18.62
N PHE A 132 4.99 -13.52 19.59
CA PHE A 132 6.02 -13.15 20.57
C PHE A 132 6.48 -14.36 21.40
N TYR A 133 5.55 -15.15 21.93
CA TYR A 133 5.89 -16.32 22.75
C TYR A 133 6.55 -17.43 21.92
N LEU A 134 6.13 -17.64 20.66
CA LEU A 134 6.79 -18.57 19.75
C LEU A 134 8.24 -18.16 19.48
N GLN A 135 8.49 -16.87 19.22
CA GLN A 135 9.85 -16.35 19.06
C GLN A 135 10.71 -16.51 20.32
N LEU A 136 10.10 -16.35 21.50
CA LEU A 136 10.79 -16.56 22.77
C LEU A 136 11.18 -18.03 22.97
N ALA A 137 10.26 -18.96 22.67
CA ALA A 137 10.50 -20.40 22.81
C ALA A 137 11.50 -20.96 21.79
N MET A 138 11.70 -20.27 20.67
CA MET A 138 12.67 -20.65 19.63
C MET A 138 14.06 -20.03 19.82
N LYS A 139 14.26 -19.14 20.79
CA LYS A 139 15.61 -18.65 21.13
C LYS A 139 16.40 -19.77 21.82
N PRO A 140 17.63 -20.08 21.37
CA PRO A 140 18.49 -21.08 22.02
C PRO A 140 18.96 -20.64 23.40
#